data_AF-A0A526YN69-F1
#
_entry.id   AF-A0A526YN69-F1
#
_cell.length_a   1.000
_cell.length_b   1.000
_cell.length_c   1.000
_cell.angle_alpha   90.00
_cell.angle_beta   90.00
_cell.angle_gamma   90.00
#
_symmetry.space_group_name_H-M   'P 1'
#
loop_
_entity.id
_entity.type
_entity.pdbx_description
1 polymer ?
#
loop_
_entity_poly.entity_id
_entity_poly.type
_entity_poly.pdbx_seq_one_letter_code
_entity_poly.pdbx_strand_id
1 'polypeptide(L)' 'KQVAGEEVLALGRRIRDVVQAPDGAVMALTDETAGKILRLTPAASQ' A
#
# COMPACT_ATOMS: atom_id res chain seq x y z
N LYS A 1 5.26 -20.58 8.04
CA LYS A 1 5.46 -19.39 7.17
C LYS A 1 6.23 -18.38 8.01
N GLN A 2 7.44 -17.99 7.62
CA GLN A 2 8.26 -17.04 8.40
C GLN A 2 8.16 -15.65 7.73
N VAL A 3 7.94 -14.61 8.53
CA VAL A 3 7.89 -13.21 8.07
C VAL A 3 9.28 -12.62 8.27
N ALA A 4 9.85 -12.03 7.22
CA ALA A 4 11.21 -11.48 7.26
C ALA A 4 11.28 -10.11 7.97
N GLY A 5 10.17 -9.39 8.05
CA GLY A 5 10.03 -8.11 8.72
C GLY A 5 8.60 -7.59 8.63
N GLU A 6 8.26 -6.70 9.56
CA GLU A 6 6.95 -6.03 9.62
C GLU A 6 7.19 -4.55 9.95
N GLU A 7 6.44 -3.67 9.30
CA GLU A 7 6.47 -2.23 9.54
C GLU A 7 5.07 -1.64 9.44
N VAL A 8 4.78 -0.65 10.29
CA VAL A 8 3.55 0.13 10.24
C VAL A 8 3.81 1.44 9.51
N LEU A 9 3.18 1.60 8.34
CA LEU A 9 3.26 2.83 7.56
C LEU A 9 2.21 3.84 8.03
N ALA A 10 2.65 4.98 8.56
CA ALA A 10 1.76 6.08 8.96
C ALA A 10 1.28 6.88 7.72
N LEU A 11 0.30 6.34 6.99
CA LEU A 11 -0.20 6.95 5.74
C LEU A 11 -1.02 8.24 5.92
N GLY A 12 -1.42 8.57 7.16
CA GLY A 12 -2.19 9.78 7.47
C GLY A 12 -3.60 9.84 6.86
N ARG A 13 -4.11 8.72 6.35
CA ARG A 13 -5.41 8.59 5.68
C ARG A 13 -6.01 7.22 6.02
N ARG A 14 -7.34 7.12 6.07
CA ARG A 14 -8.01 5.82 6.19
C ARG A 14 -7.97 5.09 4.84
N ILE A 15 -7.59 3.82 4.86
CA ILE A 15 -7.60 2.93 3.71
C ILE A 15 -8.88 2.08 3.75
N ARG A 16 -9.63 2.08 2.65
CA ARG A 16 -10.87 1.28 2.49
C ARG A 16 -10.59 -0.13 2.04
N ASP A 17 -9.68 -0.27 1.07
CA ASP A 17 -9.39 -1.54 0.42
C ASP A 17 -7.94 -1.57 -0.07
N VAL A 18 -7.40 -2.79 -0.20
CA VAL A 18 -6.04 -3.05 -0.64
C VAL A 18 -6.03 -4.22 -1.61
N VAL A 19 -5.42 -4.03 -2.77
CA VAL A 19 -5.22 -5.10 -3.76
C VAL A 19 -3.77 -5.14 -4.24
N GLN A 20 -3.29 -6.33 -4.58
CA GLN A 20 -1.99 -6.51 -5.22
C GLN A 20 -2.15 -6.49 -6.75
N ALA A 21 -1.35 -5.68 -7.42
CA ALA A 21 -1.28 -5.64 -8.87
C ALA A 21 -0.40 -6.79 -9.41
N PRO A 22 -0.54 -7.16 -10.71
CA PRO A 22 0.24 -8.27 -11.30
C PRO A 22 1.75 -8.07 -11.28
N ASP A 23 2.22 -6.82 -11.20
CA ASP A 23 3.63 -6.44 -11.08
C ASP A 23 4.15 -6.48 -9.64
N GLY A 24 3.31 -6.90 -8.68
CA GLY A 24 3.64 -6.98 -7.26
C GLY A 24 3.43 -5.69 -6.49
N ALA A 25 3.07 -4.57 -7.14
CA ALA A 25 2.75 -3.33 -6.44
C ALA A 25 1.49 -3.48 -5.57
N VAL A 26 1.42 -2.74 -4.47
CA VAL A 26 0.24 -2.68 -3.61
C VAL A 26 -0.54 -1.42 -3.92
N MET A 27 -1.83 -1.59 -4.24
CA MET A 27 -2.78 -0.51 -4.51
C MET A 27 -3.66 -0.31 -3.29
N ALA A 28 -3.69 0.92 -2.75
CA ALA A 28 -4.53 1.25 -1.59
C ALA A 28 -5.57 2.31 -1.96
N LEU A 29 -6.85 1.99 -1.77
CA LEU A 29 -7.97 2.91 -1.97
C LEU A 29 -8.17 3.76 -0.70
N THR A 30 -8.05 5.08 -0.81
CA THR A 30 -8.32 5.98 0.32
C THR A 30 -9.81 6.20 0.54
N ASP A 31 -10.17 6.50 1.79
CA ASP A 31 -11.55 6.76 2.20
C ASP A 31 -12.08 8.17 1.88
N GLU A 32 -11.35 8.96 1.07
CA GLU A 32 -11.71 10.34 0.73
C GLU A 32 -12.95 10.42 -0.18
N THR A 33 -13.66 11.55 -0.18
CA THR A 33 -14.86 11.80 -1.02
C THR A 33 -14.56 11.64 -2.51
N ALA A 34 -13.46 12.24 -2.98
CA ALA A 34 -12.94 12.05 -4.32
C ALA A 34 -11.83 10.99 -4.27
N GLY A 35 -12.19 9.77 -3.85
CA GLY A 35 -11.26 8.68 -3.49
C GLY A 35 -10.01 8.61 -4.35
N LYS A 36 -8.87 8.37 -3.72
CA LYS A 36 -7.55 8.34 -4.38
C LYS A 36 -6.97 6.94 -4.30
N ILE A 37 -6.16 6.59 -5.29
CA ILE A 37 -5.38 5.36 -5.30
C ILE A 37 -3.93 5.71 -5.01
N LEU A 38 -3.38 5.13 -3.95
CA LEU A 38 -1.95 5.15 -3.69
C LEU A 38 -1.31 3.92 -4.30
N ARG A 39 -0.17 4.10 -4.99
CA ARG A 39 0.66 3.01 -5.52
C ARG A 39 1.91 2.85 -4.68
N LEU A 40 2.00 1.74 -3.98
CA LEU A 40 3.17 1.36 -3.20
C LEU A 40 3.98 0.35 -4.00
N THR A 41 5.17 0.76 -4.42
CA THR A 41 6.17 -0.12 -5.01
C THR A 41 7.35 -0.23 -4.06
N PRO A 42 8.08 -1.36 -4.05
CA PRO A 42 9.35 -1.44 -3.35
C PRO A 42 10.23 -0.24 -3.75
N ALA A 43 10.89 0.38 -2.77
CA ALA A 43 11.97 1.29 -3.09
C ALA A 43 13.02 0.51 -3.88
N ALA A 44 13.64 1.14 -4.88
CA ALA A 44 14.81 0.53 -5.50
C ALA A 44 15.82 0.24 -4.39
N SER A 45 16.32 -1.01 -4.34
CA SER A 45 17.42 -1.36 -3.45
C SER A 45 18.57 -0.41 -3.76
N GLN A 46 18.89 0.49 -2.83
CA GLN A 46 20.13 1.25 -2.90
C GLN A 46 21.29 0.35 -2.52
#